data_AF-A0AA88KT85-F1
#
_entry.id   AF-A0AA88KT85-F1
#
_cell.length_a   1.000
_cell.length_b   1.000
_cell.length_c   1.000
_cell.angle_alpha   90.00
_cell.angle_beta   90.00
_cell.angle_gamma   90.00
#
_symmetry.space_group_name_H-M   'P 1'
#
loop_
_entity.id
_entity.type
_entity.pdbx_description
1 polymer ?
#
loop_
_entity_poly.entity_id
_entity_poly.type
_entity_poly.pdbx_seq_one_letter_code
_entity_poly.pdbx_strand_id
1 'polypeptide(L)'
;MNQKLTDERERIIKVLNEHLYQTRILQFLPQYYPQLSDEAKQVLIPESSTLGKYLHELYEHEGVLESKIKEYLHTDIPEWSTKIKKTFMQICKVLSQNNFAVDQTNPTKQDEGLERFVYIMKEMVNIYSDKLHTTKEEEQVMNDQKNEKAAREKKSNADLKALQRELAGVRSSREKEVSAREETLKKLEEELVALKLSTNSQREEFNSVLKNREDLAESKFKKFEEMLKDQIKQCEMLLSELKLDHHKDENDMKLDRLTSEQQVYDFVTKYDNFMSEHTVKYNTLVQDYNRDQKRVVFLENAIAVMEEEKRKRNEERERKRKEKERVERFKVHTRYQRLWRRAYRLVFLTNYENINEKVQKAKEGKNSLNATQDPANQSTNAGKPSDSKKTTSGKPADSRSRTTPSTNRSGSQRR
;
A
#
# COMPACT_ATOMS: atom_id res chain seq x y z
N MET A 1 -109.05 -10.90 50.71
CA MET A 1 -109.59 -10.36 49.45
C MET A 1 -110.85 -11.14 49.09
N ASN A 2 -111.85 -10.42 48.59
CA ASN A 2 -113.25 -10.81 48.57
C ASN A 2 -113.53 -12.10 47.80
N GLN A 3 -113.92 -13.17 48.51
CA GLN A 3 -114.53 -14.38 47.94
C GLN A 3 -115.67 -14.03 46.97
N LYS A 4 -116.43 -12.97 47.29
CA LYS A 4 -117.48 -12.44 46.42
C LYS A 4 -116.98 -11.90 45.06
N LEU A 5 -115.75 -11.39 44.99
CA LEU A 5 -115.18 -10.87 43.75
C LEU A 5 -114.63 -12.00 42.87
N THR A 6 -114.08 -13.04 43.50
CA THR A 6 -113.67 -14.27 42.78
C THR A 6 -114.89 -15.02 42.25
N ASP A 7 -115.95 -15.12 43.04
CA ASP A 7 -117.20 -15.76 42.63
C ASP A 7 -117.88 -15.01 41.47
N GLU A 8 -117.93 -13.67 41.53
CA GLU A 8 -118.53 -12.86 40.46
C GLU A 8 -117.69 -12.88 39.18
N ARG A 9 -116.36 -12.89 39.30
CA ARG A 9 -115.43 -13.10 38.19
C ARG A 9 -115.66 -14.46 37.52
N GLU A 10 -115.68 -15.54 38.30
CA GLU A 10 -115.88 -16.89 37.79
C GLU A 10 -117.25 -17.01 37.12
N ARG A 11 -118.27 -16.37 37.68
CA ARG A 11 -119.60 -16.26 37.08
C ARG A 11 -119.57 -15.52 35.74
N ILE A 12 -118.89 -14.37 35.64
CA ILE A 12 -118.77 -13.61 34.38
C ILE A 12 -118.04 -14.44 33.32
N ILE A 13 -116.92 -15.07 33.66
CA ILE A 13 -116.16 -15.93 32.73
C ILE A 13 -117.02 -17.13 32.29
N LYS A 14 -117.77 -17.74 33.22
CA LYS A 14 -118.66 -18.86 32.92
C LYS A 14 -119.79 -18.46 31.96
N VAL A 15 -120.40 -17.29 32.14
CA VAL A 15 -121.43 -16.77 31.23
C VAL A 15 -120.86 -16.48 29.84
N LEU A 16 -119.67 -15.88 29.76
CA LEU A 16 -119.01 -15.59 28.49
C LEU A 16 -118.61 -16.89 27.74
N ASN A 17 -118.11 -17.89 28.46
CA ASN A 17 -117.81 -19.21 27.90
C ASN A 17 -119.07 -19.95 27.43
N GLU A 18 -120.16 -19.86 28.18
CA GLU A 18 -121.46 -20.42 27.79
C GLU A 18 -121.99 -19.76 26.50
N HIS A 19 -121.89 -18.44 26.37
CA HIS A 19 -122.27 -17.73 25.15
C HIS A 19 -121.33 -18.06 23.97
N LEU A 20 -120.02 -18.19 24.22
CA LEU A 20 -119.07 -18.65 23.21
C LEU A 20 -119.42 -20.05 22.72
N TYR A 21 -119.77 -20.96 23.63
CA TYR A 21 -120.19 -22.34 23.30
C TYR A 21 -121.49 -22.36 22.47
N GLN A 22 -122.51 -21.60 22.89
CA GLN A 22 -123.78 -21.47 22.15
C GLN A 22 -123.59 -20.87 20.75
N THR A 23 -122.72 -19.86 20.63
CA THR A 23 -122.38 -19.24 19.35
C THR A 23 -121.60 -20.20 18.45
N ARG A 24 -120.80 -21.09 19.04
CA ARG A 24 -120.08 -22.11 18.30
C ARG A 24 -120.99 -23.23 17.82
N ILE A 25 -122.04 -23.59 18.58
CA ILE A 25 -123.10 -24.50 18.11
C ILE A 25 -123.78 -23.97 16.84
N LEU A 26 -123.98 -22.65 16.70
CA LEU A 26 -124.53 -22.05 15.48
C LEU A 26 -123.71 -22.35 14.22
N GLN A 27 -122.40 -22.59 14.35
CA GLN A 27 -121.56 -22.95 13.20
C GLN A 27 -121.88 -24.35 12.67
N PHE A 28 -122.48 -25.23 13.48
CA PHE A 28 -122.81 -26.61 13.13
C PHE A 28 -124.27 -26.80 12.70
N LEU A 29 -125.11 -25.77 12.83
CA LEU A 29 -126.47 -25.74 12.30
C LEU A 29 -126.40 -25.49 10.78
N PRO A 30 -126.67 -26.48 9.93
CA PRO A 30 -126.53 -26.29 8.49
C PRO A 30 -127.70 -25.42 8.01
N GLN A 31 -127.41 -24.34 7.29
CA GLN A 31 -128.43 -23.46 6.71
C GLN A 31 -129.38 -24.19 5.72
N TYR A 32 -129.15 -25.48 5.41
CA TYR A 32 -130.08 -26.34 4.66
C TYR A 32 -129.96 -27.81 5.11
N TYR A 33 -131.01 -28.37 5.74
CA TYR A 33 -131.15 -29.81 6.03
C TYR A 33 -130.85 -30.76 4.83
N PRO A 34 -131.21 -30.44 3.57
CA PRO A 34 -130.86 -31.30 2.43
C PRO A 34 -129.38 -31.30 2.04
N GLN A 35 -128.54 -30.44 2.64
CA GLN A 35 -127.11 -30.33 2.33
C GLN A 35 -126.20 -31.01 3.36
N LEU A 36 -126.74 -31.68 4.38
CA LEU A 36 -125.92 -32.51 5.26
C LEU A 36 -125.36 -33.70 4.46
N SER A 37 -124.05 -33.96 4.56
CA SER A 37 -123.49 -35.24 4.12
C SER A 37 -124.11 -36.37 4.94
N ASP A 38 -124.25 -37.57 4.36
CA ASP A 38 -124.86 -38.70 5.05
C ASP A 38 -124.09 -39.11 6.33
N GLU A 39 -122.80 -38.79 6.40
CA GLU A 39 -121.97 -38.93 7.61
C GLU A 39 -122.35 -37.92 8.69
N ALA A 40 -122.62 -36.66 8.32
CA ALA A 40 -123.08 -35.64 9.26
C ALA A 40 -124.49 -35.97 9.77
N LYS A 41 -125.38 -36.55 8.93
CA LYS A 41 -126.70 -37.02 9.37
C LYS A 41 -126.59 -38.15 10.40
N GLN A 42 -125.68 -39.11 10.20
CA GLN A 42 -125.46 -40.20 11.17
C GLN A 42 -124.89 -39.74 12.50
N VAL A 43 -124.02 -38.71 12.50
CA VAL A 43 -123.41 -38.15 13.72
C VAL A 43 -124.36 -37.21 14.45
N LEU A 44 -125.19 -36.44 13.73
CA LEU A 44 -126.16 -35.51 14.32
C LEU A 44 -127.50 -36.18 14.69
N ILE A 45 -127.89 -37.28 14.02
CA ILE A 45 -129.20 -37.94 14.17
C ILE A 45 -129.08 -39.47 13.96
N PRO A 46 -129.08 -40.30 15.03
CA PRO A 46 -129.28 -41.73 14.87
C PRO A 46 -130.71 -41.98 14.36
N GLU A 47 -130.86 -42.60 13.18
CA GLU A 47 -132.14 -42.78 12.48
C GLU A 47 -133.23 -43.54 13.28
N SER A 48 -132.88 -44.13 14.43
CA SER A 48 -133.81 -44.82 15.34
C SER A 48 -134.41 -43.94 16.45
N SER A 49 -134.06 -42.65 16.54
CA SER A 49 -134.50 -41.77 17.63
C SER A 49 -135.71 -40.92 17.26
N THR A 50 -136.69 -40.83 18.17
CA THR A 50 -137.79 -39.83 18.15
C THR A 50 -137.30 -38.39 17.98
N LEU A 51 -136.05 -38.13 18.37
CA LEU A 51 -135.35 -36.85 18.19
C LEU A 51 -135.10 -36.50 16.72
N GLY A 52 -134.84 -37.49 15.86
CA GLY A 52 -134.62 -37.26 14.43
C GLY A 52 -135.86 -36.76 13.72
N LYS A 53 -137.03 -37.29 14.10
CA LYS A 53 -138.32 -36.80 13.63
C LYS A 53 -138.63 -35.40 14.16
N TYR A 54 -138.30 -35.12 15.43
CA TYR A 54 -138.54 -33.79 16.02
C TYR A 54 -137.59 -32.71 15.49
N LEU A 55 -136.32 -33.03 15.25
CA LEU A 55 -135.38 -32.15 14.55
C LEU A 55 -135.83 -31.96 13.10
N HIS A 56 -136.29 -33.00 12.42
CA HIS A 56 -136.83 -32.88 11.07
C HIS A 56 -138.06 -31.96 11.02
N GLU A 57 -139.00 -32.09 11.97
CA GLU A 57 -140.13 -31.16 12.12
C GLU A 57 -139.69 -29.72 12.40
N LEU A 58 -138.68 -29.52 13.25
CA LEU A 58 -138.13 -28.19 13.54
C LEU A 58 -137.41 -27.57 12.34
N TYR A 59 -136.67 -28.37 11.56
CA TYR A 59 -136.01 -27.94 10.33
C TYR A 59 -137.01 -27.72 9.18
N GLU A 60 -138.10 -28.49 9.09
CA GLU A 60 -139.20 -28.19 8.16
C GLU A 60 -139.89 -26.88 8.54
N HIS A 61 -140.13 -26.67 9.84
CA HIS A 61 -140.62 -25.38 10.33
C HIS A 61 -139.66 -24.23 10.01
N GLU A 62 -138.35 -24.46 10.09
CA GLU A 62 -137.31 -23.50 9.70
C GLU A 62 -137.32 -23.24 8.19
N GLY A 63 -137.42 -24.26 7.33
CA GLY A 63 -137.50 -24.10 5.88
C GLY A 63 -138.76 -23.35 5.43
N VAL A 64 -139.89 -23.59 6.11
CA VAL A 64 -141.13 -22.81 5.93
C VAL A 64 -140.95 -21.37 6.44
N LEU A 65 -140.25 -21.18 7.55
CA LEU A 65 -139.90 -19.85 8.07
C LEU A 65 -138.98 -19.10 7.12
N GLU A 66 -137.95 -19.73 6.57
CA GLU A 66 -137.00 -19.10 5.63
C GLU A 66 -137.68 -18.74 4.29
N SER A 67 -138.58 -19.61 3.80
CA SER A 67 -139.41 -19.33 2.63
C SER A 67 -140.34 -18.14 2.89
N LYS A 68 -140.96 -18.07 4.08
CA LYS A 68 -141.77 -16.90 4.50
C LYS A 68 -140.91 -15.66 4.76
N ILE A 69 -139.70 -15.78 5.28
CA ILE A 69 -138.77 -14.65 5.49
C ILE A 69 -138.35 -14.06 4.13
N LYS A 70 -138.12 -14.91 3.12
CA LYS A 70 -137.83 -14.47 1.75
C LYS A 70 -139.04 -13.82 1.07
N GLU A 71 -140.25 -14.27 1.37
CA GLU A 71 -141.51 -13.73 0.82
C GLU A 71 -141.96 -12.42 1.52
N TYR A 72 -141.59 -12.20 2.79
CA TYR A 72 -142.07 -11.08 3.62
C TYR A 72 -140.99 -10.06 4.02
N LEU A 73 -139.90 -9.94 3.25
CA LEU A 73 -138.76 -9.03 3.51
C LEU A 73 -139.11 -7.52 3.56
N HIS A 74 -140.38 -7.14 3.49
CA HIS A 74 -140.86 -5.75 3.52
C HIS A 74 -141.93 -5.44 4.59
N THR A 75 -142.07 -6.25 5.64
CA THR A 75 -142.89 -5.88 6.82
C THR A 75 -142.21 -6.24 8.13
N ASP A 76 -141.90 -5.24 8.95
CA ASP A 76 -141.35 -5.38 10.30
C ASP A 76 -142.37 -5.98 11.26
N ILE A 77 -142.13 -7.19 11.77
CA ILE A 77 -142.91 -7.78 12.87
C ILE A 77 -141.99 -8.48 13.91
N PRO A 78 -142.03 -8.10 15.21
CA PRO A 78 -141.19 -8.64 16.29
C PRO A 78 -141.42 -10.12 16.68
N GLU A 79 -142.53 -10.71 16.26
CA GLU A 79 -142.92 -12.07 16.66
C GLU A 79 -142.04 -13.18 16.04
N TRP A 80 -141.30 -12.85 14.99
CA TRP A 80 -140.51 -13.82 14.22
C TRP A 80 -139.14 -14.00 14.85
N SER A 81 -138.49 -12.90 15.26
CA SER A 81 -137.25 -12.90 16.06
C SER A 81 -137.40 -13.71 17.35
N THR A 82 -138.53 -13.57 18.05
CA THR A 82 -138.81 -14.31 19.29
C THR A 82 -139.09 -15.79 19.03
N LYS A 83 -139.79 -16.14 17.94
CA LYS A 83 -139.95 -17.54 17.52
C LYS A 83 -138.63 -18.18 17.12
N ILE A 84 -137.81 -17.52 16.30
CA ILE A 84 -136.48 -17.98 15.88
C ILE A 84 -135.56 -18.14 17.09
N LYS A 85 -135.56 -17.16 18.01
CA LYS A 85 -134.79 -17.26 19.26
C LYS A 85 -135.28 -18.42 20.13
N LYS A 86 -136.58 -18.68 20.19
CA LYS A 86 -137.15 -19.78 20.98
C LYS A 86 -136.83 -21.15 20.38
N THR A 87 -136.96 -21.31 19.06
CA THR A 87 -136.54 -22.52 18.35
C THR A 87 -135.03 -22.73 18.47
N PHE A 88 -134.23 -21.68 18.31
CA PHE A 88 -132.78 -21.71 18.50
C PHE A 88 -132.36 -22.11 19.92
N MET A 89 -132.91 -21.46 20.95
CA MET A 89 -132.63 -21.81 22.34
C MET A 89 -133.07 -23.24 22.67
N GLN A 90 -134.15 -23.74 22.05
CA GLN A 90 -134.58 -25.13 22.19
C GLN A 90 -133.62 -26.09 21.48
N ILE A 91 -133.13 -25.76 20.28
CA ILE A 91 -132.11 -26.53 19.55
C ILE A 91 -130.80 -26.58 20.35
N CYS A 92 -130.28 -25.44 20.81
CA CYS A 92 -129.08 -25.38 21.65
C CYS A 92 -129.25 -26.14 22.96
N LYS A 93 -130.41 -26.05 23.61
CA LYS A 93 -130.69 -26.81 24.84
C LYS A 93 -130.72 -28.32 24.61
N VAL A 94 -131.29 -28.77 23.49
CA VAL A 94 -131.32 -30.19 23.11
C VAL A 94 -129.91 -30.69 22.76
N LEU A 95 -129.12 -29.89 22.03
CA LEU A 95 -127.75 -30.24 21.66
C LEU A 95 -126.79 -30.23 22.86
N SER A 96 -126.96 -29.28 23.79
CA SER A 96 -126.16 -29.20 25.02
C SER A 96 -126.50 -30.32 26.00
N GLN A 97 -127.77 -30.74 26.09
CA GLN A 97 -128.21 -31.85 26.96
C GLN A 97 -127.70 -33.22 26.48
N ASN A 98 -127.38 -33.36 25.20
CA ASN A 98 -126.86 -34.60 24.60
C ASN A 98 -125.33 -34.61 24.47
N ASN A 99 -124.60 -33.71 25.15
CA ASN A 99 -123.13 -33.62 25.14
C ASN A 99 -122.52 -33.55 23.73
N PHE A 100 -123.08 -32.72 22.85
CA PHE A 100 -122.50 -32.53 21.52
C PHE A 100 -121.09 -31.90 21.65
N ALA A 101 -120.07 -32.61 21.15
CA ALA A 101 -118.66 -32.21 21.22
C ALA A 101 -118.32 -31.19 20.12
N VAL A 102 -118.77 -29.95 20.32
CA VAL A 102 -118.54 -28.79 19.44
C VAL A 102 -117.04 -28.51 19.20
N ASP A 103 -116.17 -28.94 20.12
CA ASP A 103 -114.71 -28.73 20.02
C ASP A 103 -113.99 -29.72 19.10
N GLN A 104 -114.60 -30.87 18.79
CA GLN A 104 -113.94 -31.99 18.07
C GLN A 104 -114.40 -32.13 16.62
N THR A 105 -115.40 -31.35 16.21
CA THR A 105 -115.97 -31.39 14.86
C THR A 105 -115.67 -30.08 14.14
N ASN A 106 -115.38 -30.15 12.83
CA ASN A 106 -115.24 -28.95 12.00
C ASN A 106 -116.54 -28.73 11.22
N PRO A 107 -117.09 -27.51 11.18
CA PRO A 107 -118.32 -27.25 10.44
C PRO A 107 -118.10 -27.48 8.94
N THR A 108 -119.03 -28.17 8.29
CA THR A 108 -118.89 -28.65 6.90
C THR A 108 -118.95 -27.52 5.85
N LYS A 109 -119.44 -26.34 6.22
CA LYS A 109 -119.36 -25.09 5.46
C LYS A 109 -119.01 -23.94 6.41
N GLN A 110 -117.91 -23.24 6.16
CA GLN A 110 -117.49 -22.09 6.95
C GLN A 110 -118.21 -20.83 6.46
N ASP A 111 -119.05 -20.24 7.30
CA ASP A 111 -119.51 -18.87 7.13
C ASP A 111 -118.45 -17.93 7.71
N GLU A 112 -117.75 -17.18 6.85
CA GLU A 112 -116.68 -16.25 7.26
C GLU A 112 -117.17 -15.21 8.27
N GLY A 113 -118.45 -14.80 8.21
CA GLY A 113 -119.02 -13.82 9.14
C GLY A 113 -119.13 -14.38 10.56
N LEU A 114 -119.60 -15.62 10.69
CA LEU A 114 -119.77 -16.29 11.97
C LEU A 114 -118.43 -16.74 12.57
N GLU A 115 -117.45 -17.11 11.74
CA GLU A 115 -116.10 -17.45 12.18
C GLU A 115 -115.36 -16.25 12.78
N ARG A 116 -115.42 -15.08 12.13
CA ARG A 116 -114.86 -13.83 12.68
C ARG A 116 -115.51 -13.45 14.00
N PHE A 117 -116.84 -13.62 14.12
CA PHE A 117 -117.55 -13.33 15.35
C PHE A 117 -117.11 -14.26 16.50
N VAL A 118 -116.95 -15.55 16.24
CA VAL A 118 -116.43 -16.51 17.24
C VAL A 118 -114.98 -16.18 17.63
N TYR A 119 -114.12 -15.78 16.69
CA TYR A 119 -112.76 -15.34 16.98
C TYR A 119 -112.72 -14.10 17.89
N ILE A 120 -113.52 -13.07 17.57
CA ILE A 120 -113.62 -11.86 18.40
C ILE A 120 -114.15 -12.20 19.80
N MET A 121 -115.16 -13.06 19.91
CA MET A 121 -115.68 -13.51 21.20
C MET A 121 -114.61 -14.25 22.02
N LYS A 122 -113.76 -15.06 21.37
CA LYS A 122 -112.63 -15.73 22.03
C LYS A 122 -111.57 -14.76 22.52
N GLU A 123 -111.18 -13.76 21.72
CA GLU A 123 -110.27 -12.70 22.14
C GLU A 123 -110.85 -11.85 23.28
N MET A 124 -112.15 -11.55 23.25
CA MET A 124 -112.81 -10.86 24.36
C MET A 124 -112.76 -11.70 25.64
N VAL A 125 -113.05 -13.00 25.57
CA VAL A 125 -112.92 -13.91 26.72
C VAL A 125 -111.48 -13.89 27.29
N ASN A 126 -110.46 -13.92 26.43
CA ASN A 126 -109.06 -13.85 26.86
C ASN A 126 -108.70 -12.51 27.53
N ILE A 127 -109.08 -11.38 26.92
CA ILE A 127 -108.81 -10.04 27.47
C ILE A 127 -109.52 -9.85 28.81
N TYR A 128 -110.78 -10.28 28.93
CA TYR A 128 -111.51 -10.21 30.19
C TYR A 128 -110.94 -11.18 31.22
N SER A 129 -110.51 -12.37 30.81
CA SER A 129 -109.80 -13.29 31.69
C SER A 129 -108.55 -12.63 32.26
N ASP A 130 -107.67 -12.07 31.44
CA ASP A 130 -106.42 -11.44 31.89
C ASP A 130 -106.68 -10.25 32.81
N LYS A 131 -107.60 -9.35 32.42
CA LYS A 131 -107.95 -8.17 33.22
C LYS A 131 -108.67 -8.51 34.53
N LEU A 132 -109.46 -9.58 34.56
CA LEU A 132 -110.09 -10.08 35.78
C LEU A 132 -109.11 -10.87 36.66
N HIS A 133 -107.99 -11.37 36.10
CA HIS A 133 -106.93 -12.09 36.84
C HIS A 133 -105.91 -11.14 37.50
N THR A 134 -105.76 -9.91 37.02
CA THR A 134 -104.82 -8.94 37.57
C THR A 134 -105.45 -8.08 38.67
N THR A 135 -104.86 -8.09 39.87
CA THR A 135 -105.21 -7.13 40.91
C THR A 135 -104.56 -5.77 40.63
N LYS A 136 -105.15 -4.69 41.15
CA LYS A 136 -104.62 -3.31 40.99
C LYS A 136 -103.18 -3.16 41.52
N GLU A 137 -102.81 -3.94 42.53
CA GLU A 137 -101.46 -3.95 43.11
C GLU A 137 -100.45 -4.64 42.18
N GLU A 138 -100.82 -5.76 41.55
CA GLU A 138 -99.97 -6.45 40.57
C GLU A 138 -99.73 -5.62 39.31
N GLU A 139 -100.75 -4.88 38.84
CA GLU A 139 -100.61 -3.96 37.71
C GLU A 139 -99.62 -2.82 38.03
N GLN A 140 -99.66 -2.29 39.27
CA GLN A 140 -98.72 -1.28 39.71
C GLN A 140 -97.28 -1.81 39.78
N VAL A 141 -97.07 -3.00 40.35
CA VAL A 141 -95.75 -3.66 40.40
C VAL A 141 -95.20 -3.93 39.00
N MET A 142 -96.03 -4.38 38.07
CA MET A 142 -95.64 -4.60 36.68
C MET A 142 -95.23 -3.30 35.98
N ASN A 143 -95.95 -2.21 36.24
CA ASN A 143 -95.63 -0.90 35.69
C ASN A 143 -94.32 -0.34 36.28
N ASP A 144 -94.10 -0.50 37.59
CA ASP A 144 -92.86 -0.09 38.25
C ASP A 144 -91.65 -0.88 37.73
N GLN A 145 -91.77 -2.19 37.57
CA GLN A 145 -90.72 -3.03 36.95
C GLN A 145 -90.44 -2.63 35.51
N LYS A 146 -91.47 -2.27 34.73
CA LYS A 146 -91.32 -1.78 33.35
C LYS A 146 -90.56 -0.45 33.33
N ASN A 147 -90.91 0.48 34.20
CA ASN A 147 -90.24 1.78 34.31
C ASN A 147 -88.79 1.63 34.76
N GLU A 148 -88.52 0.74 35.71
CA GLU A 148 -87.17 0.45 36.18
C GLU A 148 -86.31 -0.18 35.07
N LYS A 149 -86.86 -1.15 34.31
CA LYS A 149 -86.19 -1.72 33.13
C LYS A 149 -85.91 -0.66 32.08
N ALA A 150 -86.88 0.21 31.78
CA ALA A 150 -86.72 1.30 30.82
C ALA A 150 -85.66 2.32 31.29
N ALA A 151 -85.58 2.62 32.59
CA ALA A 151 -84.55 3.48 33.16
C ALA A 151 -83.16 2.83 33.07
N ARG A 152 -83.05 1.53 33.36
CA ARG A 152 -81.80 0.76 33.20
C ARG A 152 -81.35 0.70 31.74
N GLU A 153 -82.26 0.49 30.79
CA GLU A 153 -81.95 0.55 29.36
C GLU A 153 -81.49 1.93 28.91
N LYS A 154 -82.16 3.00 29.37
CA LYS A 154 -81.74 4.38 29.05
C LYS A 154 -80.33 4.67 29.58
N LYS A 155 -80.02 4.24 30.81
CA LYS A 155 -78.68 4.39 31.38
C LYS A 155 -77.64 3.58 30.60
N SER A 156 -77.91 2.30 30.34
CA SER A 156 -77.03 1.43 29.55
C SER A 156 -76.78 2.00 28.14
N ASN A 157 -77.81 2.51 27.47
CA ASN A 157 -77.67 3.16 26.16
C ASN A 157 -76.86 4.46 26.22
N ALA A 158 -76.98 5.24 27.30
CA ALA A 158 -76.16 6.43 27.50
C ALA A 158 -74.69 6.06 27.71
N ASP A 159 -74.41 5.04 28.52
CA ASP A 159 -73.07 4.51 28.78
C ASP A 159 -72.46 3.92 27.50
N LEU A 160 -73.23 3.16 26.72
CA LEU A 160 -72.82 2.61 25.43
C LEU A 160 -72.46 3.72 24.45
N LYS A 161 -73.28 4.78 24.35
CA LYS A 161 -72.96 5.97 23.53
C LYS A 161 -71.72 6.70 24.04
N ALA A 162 -71.50 6.80 25.34
CA ALA A 162 -70.30 7.42 25.91
C ALA A 162 -69.05 6.62 25.53
N LEU A 163 -69.07 5.30 25.73
CA LEU A 163 -67.99 4.38 25.35
C LEU A 163 -67.73 4.39 23.84
N GLN A 164 -68.77 4.46 23.00
CA GLN A 164 -68.60 4.60 21.55
C GLN A 164 -67.89 5.91 21.17
N ARG A 165 -68.22 7.03 21.82
CA ARG A 165 -67.54 8.30 21.58
C ARG A 165 -66.08 8.26 22.06
N GLU A 166 -65.82 7.68 23.22
CA GLU A 166 -64.47 7.52 23.75
C GLU A 166 -63.62 6.65 22.81
N LEU A 167 -64.16 5.52 22.37
CA LEU A 167 -63.51 4.61 21.43
C LEU A 167 -63.23 5.29 20.08
N ALA A 168 -64.18 6.10 19.56
CA ALA A 168 -63.96 6.90 18.37
C ALA A 168 -62.86 7.96 18.58
N GLY A 169 -62.84 8.61 19.75
CA GLY A 169 -61.81 9.56 20.14
C GLY A 169 -60.41 8.93 20.19
N VAL A 170 -60.28 7.78 20.85
CA VAL A 170 -59.02 7.02 20.93
C VAL A 170 -58.56 6.56 19.54
N ARG A 171 -59.48 6.06 18.69
CA ARG A 171 -59.16 5.68 17.31
C ARG A 171 -58.64 6.87 16.51
N SER A 172 -59.32 8.01 16.57
CA SER A 172 -58.89 9.22 15.87
C SER A 172 -57.54 9.75 16.38
N SER A 173 -57.31 9.72 17.70
CA SER A 173 -56.01 10.12 18.27
C SER A 173 -54.89 9.20 17.81
N ARG A 174 -55.12 7.88 17.81
CA ARG A 174 -54.14 6.89 17.33
C ARG A 174 -53.85 7.06 15.85
N GLU A 175 -54.86 7.31 15.02
CA GLU A 175 -54.70 7.53 13.59
C GLU A 175 -53.87 8.79 13.29
N LYS A 176 -54.11 9.88 14.03
CA LYS A 176 -53.27 11.09 13.94
C LYS A 176 -51.82 10.83 14.35
N GLU A 177 -51.61 10.09 15.43
CA GLU A 177 -50.25 9.76 15.89
C GLU A 177 -49.52 8.85 14.90
N VAL A 178 -50.21 7.83 14.35
CA VAL A 178 -49.66 6.96 13.30
C VAL A 178 -49.31 7.80 12.06
N SER A 179 -50.20 8.66 11.59
CA SER A 179 -49.94 9.54 10.45
C SER A 179 -48.75 10.46 10.69
N ALA A 180 -48.60 11.03 11.89
CA ALA A 180 -47.46 11.88 12.23
C ALA A 180 -46.15 11.08 12.26
N ARG A 181 -46.17 9.86 12.82
CA ARG A 181 -45.00 8.97 12.83
C ARG A 181 -44.62 8.52 11.42
N GLU A 182 -45.58 8.19 10.57
CA GLU A 182 -45.34 7.84 9.16
C GLU A 182 -44.72 9.02 8.38
N GLU A 183 -45.16 10.25 8.63
CA GLU A 183 -44.56 11.44 8.02
C GLU A 183 -43.10 11.64 8.49
N THR A 184 -42.82 11.43 9.78
CA THR A 184 -41.44 11.50 10.29
C THR A 184 -40.55 10.39 9.71
N LEU A 185 -41.09 9.17 9.54
CA LEU A 185 -40.35 8.08 8.91
C LEU A 185 -39.99 8.40 7.46
N LYS A 186 -40.93 8.95 6.68
CA LYS A 186 -40.65 9.38 5.31
C LYS A 186 -39.55 10.44 5.23
N LYS A 187 -39.59 11.46 6.10
CA LYS A 187 -38.54 12.49 6.17
C LYS A 187 -37.17 11.90 6.50
N LEU A 188 -37.11 11.00 7.48
CA LEU A 188 -35.87 10.32 7.85
C LEU A 188 -35.35 9.40 6.74
N GLU A 189 -36.23 8.72 6.00
CA GLU A 189 -35.85 7.93 4.82
C GLU A 189 -35.26 8.80 3.70
N GLU A 190 -35.88 9.94 3.41
CA GLU A 190 -35.40 10.92 2.43
C GLU A 190 -34.03 11.51 2.84
N GLU A 191 -33.88 11.91 4.10
CA GLU A 191 -32.60 12.39 4.66
C GLU A 191 -31.50 11.32 4.57
N LEU A 192 -31.83 10.06 4.86
CA LEU A 192 -30.89 8.96 4.79
C LEU A 192 -30.44 8.69 3.34
N VAL A 193 -31.36 8.76 2.38
CA VAL A 193 -31.03 8.65 0.95
C VAL A 193 -30.14 9.82 0.51
N ALA A 194 -30.48 11.05 0.88
CA ALA A 194 -29.68 12.24 0.58
C ALA A 194 -28.27 12.13 1.17
N LEU A 195 -28.15 11.67 2.42
CA LEU A 195 -26.87 11.52 3.11
C LEU A 195 -26.01 10.41 2.48
N LYS A 196 -26.62 9.29 2.08
CA LYS A 196 -25.92 8.24 1.30
C LYS A 196 -25.39 8.78 -0.02
N LEU A 197 -26.20 9.54 -0.75
CA LEU A 197 -25.82 10.08 -2.05
C LEU A 197 -24.70 11.12 -1.92
N SER A 198 -24.79 12.01 -0.93
CA SER A 198 -23.73 12.96 -0.59
C SER A 198 -22.43 12.26 -0.17
N THR A 199 -22.52 11.22 0.66
CA THR A 199 -21.34 10.48 1.13
C THR A 199 -20.66 9.73 -0.01
N ASN A 200 -21.43 9.11 -0.91
CA ASN A 200 -20.89 8.45 -2.09
C ASN A 200 -20.22 9.44 -3.03
N SER A 201 -20.84 10.59 -3.30
CA SER A 201 -20.26 11.65 -4.12
C SER A 201 -18.94 12.17 -3.54
N GLN A 202 -18.88 12.44 -2.23
CA GLN A 202 -17.65 12.85 -1.56
C GLN A 202 -16.57 11.75 -1.62
N ARG A 203 -16.96 10.48 -1.49
CA ARG A 203 -16.03 9.35 -1.59
C ARG A 203 -15.46 9.21 -3.01
N GLU A 204 -16.29 9.38 -4.03
CA GLU A 204 -15.85 9.39 -5.43
C GLU A 204 -14.91 10.55 -5.73
N GLU A 205 -15.25 11.75 -5.25
CA GLU A 205 -14.39 12.93 -5.37
C GLU A 205 -13.03 12.69 -4.69
N PHE A 206 -13.04 12.21 -3.44
CA PHE A 206 -11.82 11.89 -2.71
C PHE A 206 -10.96 10.85 -3.43
N ASN A 207 -11.57 9.75 -3.90
CA ASN A 207 -10.86 8.72 -4.66
C ASN A 207 -10.28 9.28 -5.97
N SER A 208 -11.02 10.16 -6.66
CA SER A 208 -10.53 10.78 -7.90
C SER A 208 -9.33 11.70 -7.65
N VAL A 209 -9.37 12.49 -6.57
CA VAL A 209 -8.26 13.37 -6.17
C VAL A 209 -7.05 12.55 -5.75
N LEU A 210 -7.26 11.49 -4.98
CA LEU A 210 -6.20 10.60 -4.52
C LEU A 210 -5.51 9.92 -5.71
N LYS A 211 -6.30 9.37 -6.64
CA LYS A 211 -5.78 8.74 -7.86
C LYS A 211 -5.03 9.74 -8.74
N ASN A 212 -5.58 10.93 -8.98
CA ASN A 212 -4.90 11.97 -9.76
C ASN A 212 -3.56 12.39 -9.11
N ARG A 213 -3.50 12.44 -7.78
CA ARG A 213 -2.28 12.76 -7.04
C ARG A 213 -1.25 11.63 -7.15
N GLU A 214 -1.69 10.38 -7.10
CA GLU A 214 -0.86 9.20 -7.30
C GLU A 214 -0.29 9.15 -8.73
N ASP A 215 -1.14 9.30 -9.75
CA ASP A 215 -0.74 9.32 -11.17
C ASP A 215 0.25 10.46 -11.44
N LEU A 216 0.04 11.64 -10.86
CA LEU A 216 0.97 12.77 -10.98
C LEU A 216 2.32 12.47 -10.29
N ALA A 217 2.30 11.85 -9.12
CA ALA A 217 3.52 11.47 -8.40
C ALA A 217 4.29 10.40 -9.18
N GLU A 218 3.61 9.38 -9.71
CA GLU A 218 4.22 8.34 -10.53
C GLU A 218 4.80 8.91 -11.82
N SER A 219 4.08 9.82 -12.50
CA SER A 219 4.59 10.51 -13.69
C SER A 219 5.85 11.33 -13.40
N LYS A 220 5.87 12.08 -12.29
CA LYS A 220 7.06 12.84 -11.84
C LYS A 220 8.22 11.91 -11.52
N PHE A 221 7.95 10.79 -10.84
CA PHE A 221 8.96 9.81 -10.50
C PHE A 221 9.57 9.17 -11.75
N LYS A 222 8.75 8.75 -12.73
CA LYS A 222 9.22 8.19 -14.00
C LYS A 222 10.12 9.18 -14.77
N LYS A 223 9.73 10.45 -14.85
CA LYS A 223 10.55 11.49 -15.48
C LYS A 223 11.89 11.69 -14.77
N PHE A 224 11.88 11.65 -13.44
CA PHE A 224 13.10 11.76 -12.65
C PHE A 224 14.01 10.53 -12.81
N GLU A 225 13.43 9.33 -12.85
CA GLU A 225 14.15 8.09 -13.11
C GLU A 225 14.80 8.09 -14.51
N GLU A 226 14.07 8.56 -15.53
CA GLU A 226 14.59 8.70 -16.89
C GLU A 226 15.75 9.70 -16.94
N MET A 227 15.61 10.86 -16.29
CA MET A 227 16.70 11.84 -16.15
C MET A 227 17.94 11.24 -15.49
N LEU A 228 17.78 10.47 -14.42
CA LEU A 228 18.90 9.81 -13.74
C LEU A 228 19.55 8.75 -14.63
N LYS A 229 18.77 7.96 -15.38
CA LYS A 229 19.31 6.99 -16.34
C LYS A 229 20.12 7.67 -17.43
N ASP A 230 19.67 8.82 -17.93
CA ASP A 230 20.42 9.58 -18.92
C ASP A 230 21.71 10.18 -18.34
N GLN A 231 21.68 10.67 -17.10
CA GLN A 231 22.89 11.11 -16.40
C GLN A 231 23.89 9.97 -16.19
N ILE A 232 23.43 8.78 -15.82
CA ILE A 232 24.29 7.60 -15.67
C ILE A 232 24.95 7.28 -17.01
N LYS A 233 24.20 7.22 -18.10
CA LYS A 233 24.75 6.99 -19.45
C LYS A 233 25.77 8.05 -19.85
N GLN A 234 25.50 9.33 -19.58
CA GLN A 234 26.45 10.42 -19.85
C GLN A 234 27.75 10.25 -19.06
N CYS A 235 27.65 9.93 -17.76
CA CYS A 235 28.82 9.64 -16.92
C CYS A 235 29.59 8.42 -17.42
N GLU A 236 28.92 7.35 -17.85
CA GLU A 236 29.55 6.17 -18.42
C GLU A 236 30.30 6.49 -19.72
N MET A 237 29.70 7.29 -20.61
CA MET A 237 30.35 7.77 -21.84
C MET A 237 31.59 8.60 -21.52
N LEU A 238 31.47 9.62 -20.64
CA LEU A 238 32.60 10.47 -20.24
C LEU A 238 33.73 9.66 -19.60
N LEU A 239 33.39 8.67 -18.77
CA LEU A 239 34.37 7.78 -18.16
C LEU A 239 35.07 6.89 -19.20
N SER A 240 34.35 6.45 -20.23
CA SER A 240 34.94 5.67 -21.32
C SER A 240 35.88 6.51 -22.20
N GLU A 241 35.50 7.77 -22.49
CA GLU A 241 36.30 8.73 -23.23
C GLU A 241 37.59 9.07 -22.46
N LEU A 242 37.45 9.43 -21.19
CA LEU A 242 38.59 9.75 -20.33
C LEU A 242 39.58 8.57 -20.18
N LYS A 243 39.06 7.33 -20.13
CA LYS A 243 39.92 6.13 -20.13
C LYS A 243 40.70 5.98 -21.44
N LEU A 244 40.07 6.28 -22.57
CA LEU A 244 40.71 6.20 -23.89
C LEU A 244 41.80 7.28 -24.01
N ASP A 245 41.49 8.51 -23.61
CA ASP A 245 42.45 9.61 -23.58
C ASP A 245 43.65 9.29 -22.69
N HIS A 246 43.42 8.82 -21.45
CA HIS A 246 44.51 8.42 -20.57
C HIS A 246 45.34 7.27 -21.13
N HIS A 247 44.72 6.27 -21.78
CA HIS A 247 45.46 5.19 -22.42
C HIS A 247 46.31 5.69 -23.60
N LYS A 248 45.80 6.66 -24.36
CA LYS A 248 46.54 7.32 -25.44
C LYS A 248 47.74 8.10 -24.88
N ASP A 249 47.52 8.95 -23.88
CA ASP A 249 48.57 9.72 -23.22
C ASP A 249 49.65 8.80 -22.61
N GLU A 250 49.24 7.70 -21.98
CA GLU A 250 50.17 6.72 -21.42
C GLU A 250 51.03 6.07 -22.52
N ASN A 251 50.45 5.77 -23.68
CA ASN A 251 51.19 5.20 -24.81
C ASN A 251 52.14 6.22 -25.45
N ASP A 252 51.72 7.47 -25.61
CA ASP A 252 52.56 8.55 -26.11
C ASP A 252 53.75 8.77 -25.17
N MET A 253 53.52 8.80 -23.85
CA MET A 253 54.59 8.89 -22.85
C MET A 253 55.53 7.68 -22.86
N LYS A 254 55.01 6.45 -23.09
CA LYS A 254 55.85 5.25 -23.25
C LYS A 254 56.72 5.34 -24.50
N LEU A 255 56.17 5.85 -25.61
CA LEU A 255 56.90 6.05 -26.85
C LEU A 255 57.98 7.12 -26.71
N ASP A 256 57.66 8.24 -26.08
CA ASP A 256 58.61 9.32 -25.77
C ASP A 256 59.73 8.83 -24.85
N ARG A 257 59.41 8.00 -23.85
CA ARG A 257 60.41 7.35 -23.00
C ARG A 257 61.33 6.45 -23.82
N LEU A 258 60.77 5.57 -24.66
CA LEU A 258 61.53 4.64 -25.48
C LEU A 258 62.44 5.37 -26.48
N THR A 259 61.95 6.43 -27.12
CA THR A 259 62.74 7.23 -28.05
C THR A 259 63.86 7.97 -27.33
N SER A 260 63.61 8.52 -26.15
CA SER A 260 64.64 9.16 -25.31
C SER A 260 65.69 8.14 -24.83
N GLU A 261 65.27 6.96 -24.38
CA GLU A 261 66.16 5.85 -24.00
C GLU A 261 67.06 5.43 -25.18
N GLN A 262 66.49 5.32 -26.38
CA GLN A 262 67.25 5.02 -27.60
C GLN A 262 68.25 6.12 -27.94
N GLN A 263 67.87 7.40 -27.84
CA GLN A 263 68.78 8.53 -28.09
C GLN A 263 69.95 8.53 -27.11
N VAL A 264 69.70 8.25 -25.83
CA VAL A 264 70.75 8.11 -24.82
C VAL A 264 71.67 6.94 -25.16
N TYR A 265 71.10 5.78 -25.52
CA TYR A 265 71.88 4.61 -25.93
C TYR A 265 72.78 4.90 -27.14
N ASP A 266 72.23 5.55 -28.18
CA ASP A 266 72.97 5.95 -29.38
C ASP A 266 74.09 6.95 -29.05
N PHE A 267 73.82 7.89 -28.14
CA PHE A 267 74.81 8.88 -27.69
C PHE A 267 75.95 8.23 -26.92
N VAL A 268 75.64 7.35 -25.96
CA VAL A 268 76.63 6.58 -25.21
C VAL A 268 77.47 5.73 -26.15
N THR A 269 76.83 4.99 -27.07
CA THR A 269 77.53 4.15 -28.05
C THR A 269 78.47 4.97 -28.94
N LYS A 270 78.04 6.14 -29.41
CA LYS A 270 78.90 7.06 -30.18
C LYS A 270 80.09 7.55 -29.36
N TYR A 271 79.86 7.93 -28.10
CA TYR A 271 80.91 8.38 -27.20
C TYR A 271 81.93 7.27 -26.92
N ASP A 272 81.46 6.05 -26.63
CA ASP A 272 82.31 4.90 -26.37
C ASP A 272 83.17 4.54 -27.59
N ASN A 273 82.58 4.56 -28.78
CA ASN A 273 83.31 4.37 -30.04
C ASN A 273 84.37 5.47 -30.24
N PHE A 274 84.00 6.74 -30.05
CA PHE A 274 84.92 7.86 -30.16
C PHE A 274 86.08 7.75 -29.16
N MET A 275 85.79 7.42 -27.90
CA MET A 275 86.80 7.23 -26.85
C MET A 275 87.70 6.03 -27.15
N SER A 276 87.16 4.93 -27.68
CA SER A 276 87.92 3.76 -28.12
C SER A 276 88.90 4.14 -29.25
N GLU A 277 88.41 4.83 -30.29
CA GLU A 277 89.25 5.31 -31.39
C GLU A 277 90.35 6.27 -30.90
N HIS A 278 90.02 7.21 -30.01
CA HIS A 278 90.99 8.14 -29.44
C HIS A 278 92.02 7.43 -28.55
N THR A 279 91.60 6.42 -27.79
CA THR A 279 92.49 5.61 -26.96
C THR A 279 93.47 4.85 -27.85
N VAL A 280 93.01 4.27 -28.96
CA VAL A 280 93.89 3.63 -29.95
C VAL A 280 94.88 4.63 -30.52
N LYS A 281 94.43 5.79 -30.99
CA LYS A 281 95.29 6.86 -31.54
C LYS A 281 96.32 7.37 -30.52
N TYR A 282 95.91 7.55 -29.27
CA TYR A 282 96.79 7.96 -28.18
C TYR A 282 97.85 6.89 -27.91
N ASN A 283 97.44 5.62 -27.79
CA ASN A 283 98.36 4.51 -27.58
C ASN A 283 99.36 4.35 -28.73
N THR A 284 98.94 4.53 -29.99
CA THR A 284 99.86 4.52 -31.14
C THR A 284 100.85 5.68 -31.05
N LEU A 285 100.40 6.88 -30.69
CA LEU A 285 101.28 8.04 -30.54
C LEU A 285 102.29 7.84 -29.40
N VAL A 286 101.86 7.26 -28.27
CA VAL A 286 102.75 6.89 -27.17
C VAL A 286 103.78 5.84 -27.61
N GLN A 287 103.38 4.85 -28.41
CA GLN A 287 104.30 3.86 -28.96
C GLN A 287 105.33 4.51 -29.89
N ASP A 288 104.91 5.42 -30.78
CA ASP A 288 105.80 6.15 -31.67
C ASP A 288 106.74 7.09 -30.91
N TYR A 289 106.23 7.84 -29.93
CA TYR A 289 107.05 8.66 -29.04
C TYR A 289 108.11 7.82 -28.31
N ASN A 290 107.74 6.66 -27.77
CA ASN A 290 108.70 5.76 -27.13
C ASN A 290 109.74 5.20 -28.11
N ARG A 291 109.35 4.94 -29.37
CA ARG A 291 110.28 4.52 -30.44
C ARG A 291 111.26 5.65 -30.76
N ASP A 292 110.77 6.86 -30.92
CA ASP A 292 111.58 8.04 -31.20
C ASP A 292 112.51 8.39 -30.03
N GLN A 293 112.03 8.30 -28.79
CA GLN A 293 112.87 8.47 -27.61
C GLN A 293 114.03 7.47 -27.58
N LYS A 294 113.76 6.18 -27.88
CA LYS A 294 114.82 5.17 -28.02
C LYS A 294 115.81 5.52 -29.14
N ARG A 295 115.31 6.05 -30.27
CA ARG A 295 116.15 6.48 -31.40
C ARG A 295 117.02 7.69 -31.03
N VAL A 296 116.48 8.68 -30.32
CA VAL A 296 117.23 9.83 -29.83
C VAL A 296 118.34 9.37 -28.90
N VAL A 297 118.04 8.54 -27.90
CA VAL A 297 119.06 7.98 -26.99
C VAL A 297 120.14 7.22 -27.76
N PHE A 298 119.76 6.44 -28.77
CA PHE A 298 120.73 5.75 -29.64
C PHE A 298 121.63 6.73 -30.40
N LEU A 299 121.07 7.79 -30.97
CA LEU A 299 121.83 8.82 -31.70
C LEU A 299 122.71 9.66 -30.77
N GLU A 300 122.24 10.04 -29.59
CA GLU A 300 123.03 10.71 -28.56
C GLU A 300 124.23 9.86 -28.15
N ASN A 301 124.04 8.55 -27.94
CA ASN A 301 125.12 7.62 -27.67
C ASN A 301 126.10 7.52 -28.87
N ALA A 302 125.59 7.45 -30.10
CA ALA A 302 126.44 7.42 -31.29
C ALA A 302 127.26 8.70 -31.48
N ILE A 303 126.66 9.88 -31.22
CA ILE A 303 127.35 11.17 -31.22
C ILE A 303 128.42 11.20 -30.13
N ALA A 304 128.10 10.77 -28.91
CA ALA A 304 129.06 10.70 -27.80
C ALA A 304 130.28 9.83 -28.15
N VAL A 305 130.07 8.68 -28.80
CA VAL A 305 131.16 7.82 -29.31
C VAL A 305 131.97 8.54 -30.38
N MET A 306 131.31 9.18 -31.36
CA MET A 306 131.99 9.93 -32.43
C MET A 306 132.79 11.13 -31.90
N GLU A 307 132.27 11.84 -30.90
CA GLU A 307 132.97 12.93 -30.21
C GLU A 307 134.17 12.41 -29.44
N GLU A 308 134.05 11.26 -28.76
CA GLU A 308 135.17 10.63 -28.09
C GLU A 308 136.25 10.16 -29.07
N GLU A 309 135.88 9.58 -30.22
CA GLU A 309 136.81 9.25 -31.29
C GLU A 309 137.48 10.48 -31.90
N LYS A 310 136.72 11.56 -32.10
CA LYS A 310 137.25 12.84 -32.58
C LYS A 310 138.22 13.44 -31.56
N ARG A 311 137.90 13.35 -30.26
CA ARG A 311 138.79 13.73 -29.15
C ARG A 311 140.08 12.91 -29.19
N LYS A 312 139.99 11.58 -29.28
CA LYS A 312 141.16 10.68 -29.42
C LYS A 312 142.02 11.03 -30.63
N ARG A 313 141.41 11.27 -31.80
CA ARG A 313 142.12 11.72 -33.01
C ARG A 313 142.79 13.08 -32.83
N ASN A 314 142.14 14.04 -32.17
CA ASN A 314 142.74 15.34 -31.87
C ASN A 314 143.89 15.22 -30.87
N GLU A 315 143.74 14.43 -29.81
CA GLU A 315 144.82 14.13 -28.87
C GLU A 315 146.01 13.44 -29.56
N GLU A 316 145.76 12.52 -30.50
CA GLU A 316 146.80 11.88 -31.29
C GLU A 316 147.51 12.88 -32.22
N ARG A 317 146.76 13.80 -32.84
CA ARG A 317 147.35 14.90 -33.63
C ARG A 317 148.20 15.83 -32.76
N GLU A 318 147.73 16.19 -31.58
CA GLU A 318 148.48 17.01 -30.62
C GLU A 318 149.72 16.27 -30.11
N ARG A 319 149.63 14.95 -29.85
CA ARG A 319 150.82 14.13 -29.56
C ARG A 319 151.81 14.13 -30.72
N LYS A 320 151.35 13.91 -31.96
CA LYS A 320 152.22 13.97 -33.15
C LYS A 320 152.83 15.35 -33.37
N ARG A 321 152.10 16.43 -33.05
CA ARG A 321 152.62 17.81 -33.10
C ARG A 321 153.68 18.03 -32.02
N LYS A 322 153.44 17.62 -30.77
CA LYS A 322 154.42 17.67 -29.68
C LYS A 322 155.66 16.81 -29.97
N GLU A 323 155.49 15.65 -30.60
CA GLU A 323 156.58 14.78 -31.06
C GLU A 323 157.41 15.48 -32.15
N LYS A 324 156.76 16.08 -33.15
CA LYS A 324 157.43 16.88 -34.20
C LYS A 324 158.19 18.07 -33.61
N GLU A 325 157.57 18.81 -32.69
CA GLU A 325 158.24 19.89 -31.96
C GLU A 325 159.42 19.35 -31.12
N ARG A 326 159.30 18.17 -30.51
CA ARG A 326 160.41 17.52 -29.78
C ARG A 326 161.55 17.17 -30.72
N VAL A 327 161.25 16.59 -31.89
CA VAL A 327 162.23 16.25 -32.92
C VAL A 327 162.89 17.50 -33.48
N GLU A 328 162.16 18.59 -33.70
CA GLU A 328 162.72 19.88 -34.11
C GLU A 328 163.62 20.47 -33.02
N ARG A 329 163.19 20.47 -31.76
CA ARG A 329 164.04 20.85 -30.62
C ARG A 329 165.30 19.99 -30.56
N PHE A 330 165.19 18.69 -30.81
CA PHE A 330 166.34 17.78 -30.87
C PHE A 330 167.26 18.09 -32.05
N LYS A 331 166.73 18.41 -33.24
CA LYS A 331 167.53 18.82 -34.42
C LYS A 331 168.25 20.14 -34.18
N VAL A 332 167.58 21.11 -33.55
CA VAL A 332 168.18 22.37 -33.12
C VAL A 332 169.28 22.11 -32.09
N HIS A 333 169.01 21.30 -31.07
CA HIS A 333 170.00 20.90 -30.07
C HIS A 333 171.20 20.17 -30.69
N THR A 334 170.97 19.30 -31.67
CA THR A 334 172.03 18.56 -32.39
C THR A 334 172.86 19.49 -33.28
N ARG A 335 172.25 20.50 -33.91
CA ARG A 335 172.98 21.58 -34.60
C ARG A 335 173.82 22.38 -33.62
N TYR A 336 173.26 22.71 -32.46
CA TYR A 336 173.96 23.42 -31.39
C TYR A 336 175.16 22.62 -30.88
N GLN A 337 174.99 21.32 -30.62
CA GLN A 337 176.10 20.41 -30.25
C GLN A 337 177.14 20.29 -31.36
N ARG A 338 176.76 20.29 -32.64
CA ARG A 338 177.71 20.29 -33.76
C ARG A 338 178.52 21.57 -33.81
N LEU A 339 177.87 22.72 -33.58
CA LEU A 339 178.52 24.03 -33.49
C LEU A 339 179.47 24.07 -32.30
N TRP A 340 179.02 23.60 -31.14
CA TRP A 340 179.81 23.51 -29.91
C TRP A 340 181.01 22.58 -30.07
N ARG A 341 180.87 21.39 -30.66
CA ARG A 341 182.02 20.49 -30.92
C ARG A 341 182.99 21.06 -31.94
N ARG A 342 182.54 21.94 -32.85
CA ARG A 342 183.39 22.65 -33.82
C ARG A 342 184.12 23.84 -33.17
N ALA A 343 183.44 24.58 -32.29
CA ALA A 343 184.05 25.62 -31.47
C ALA A 343 185.04 25.03 -30.46
N TYR A 344 184.69 23.91 -29.82
CA TYR A 344 185.60 23.17 -28.94
C TYR A 344 186.85 22.73 -29.70
N ARG A 345 186.72 22.21 -30.93
CA ARG A 345 187.89 21.86 -31.76
C ARG A 345 188.77 23.05 -32.15
N LEU A 346 188.20 24.24 -32.32
CA LEU A 346 188.93 25.46 -32.68
C LEU A 346 189.55 26.19 -31.48
N VAL A 347 189.02 25.98 -30.27
CA VAL A 347 189.49 26.64 -29.04
C VAL A 347 190.40 25.74 -28.19
N PHE A 348 190.33 24.42 -28.32
CA PHE A 348 191.16 23.48 -27.53
C PHE A 348 192.51 23.09 -28.16
N LEU A 349 192.86 23.57 -29.37
CA LEU A 349 194.19 23.37 -29.97
C LEU A 349 195.12 24.59 -29.86
N THR A 350 194.65 25.69 -29.25
CA THR A 350 195.41 26.95 -29.07
C THR A 350 195.57 27.37 -27.61
N ASN A 351 195.22 26.52 -26.64
CA ASN A 351 195.28 26.86 -25.21
C ASN A 351 195.70 25.67 -24.31
N TYR A 352 196.75 24.96 -24.72
CA TYR A 352 197.34 23.83 -23.98
C TYR A 352 198.55 24.20 -23.09
N GLU A 353 198.68 25.48 -22.69
CA GLU A 353 199.78 25.93 -21.81
C GLU A 353 199.36 26.50 -20.46
N ASN A 354 198.07 26.58 -20.09
CA ASN A 354 197.70 27.36 -18.89
C ASN A 354 196.79 26.77 -17.81
N ILE A 355 196.20 25.58 -17.91
CA ILE A 355 195.41 25.06 -16.76
C ILE A 355 195.57 23.54 -16.60
N ASN A 356 196.79 23.14 -16.31
CA ASN A 356 197.13 21.85 -15.69
C ASN A 356 197.11 21.94 -14.14
N GLU A 357 196.40 22.92 -13.57
CA GLU A 357 196.58 23.27 -12.15
C GLU A 357 195.31 23.36 -11.28
N LYS A 358 194.10 23.02 -11.79
CA LYS A 358 192.87 23.01 -10.95
C LYS A 358 191.92 21.86 -11.25
N VAL A 359 192.44 20.63 -11.28
CA VAL A 359 191.68 19.36 -11.35
C VAL A 359 191.69 18.56 -10.03
N GLN A 360 192.07 19.15 -8.89
CA GLN A 360 192.22 18.35 -7.66
C GLN A 360 191.74 18.97 -6.33
N LYS A 361 190.62 19.71 -6.31
CA LYS A 361 189.80 19.83 -5.07
C LYS A 361 188.32 19.79 -5.39
N ALA A 362 187.58 18.93 -4.67
CA ALA A 362 186.15 18.61 -4.76
C ALA A 362 185.73 17.55 -5.80
N LYS A 363 186.41 16.39 -5.76
CA LYS A 363 185.70 15.11 -5.74
C LYS A 363 185.20 14.90 -4.30
N GLU A 364 183.89 14.73 -4.10
CA GLU A 364 183.27 13.75 -3.17
C GLU A 364 181.75 13.92 -3.09
N GLY A 365 181.01 12.80 -3.19
CA GLY A 365 179.55 12.65 -3.01
C GLY A 365 178.73 12.69 -4.31
N LYS A 366 178.49 11.61 -5.09
CA LYS A 366 177.75 10.35 -4.78
C LYS A 366 176.40 10.64 -4.07
N ASN A 367 175.24 10.08 -4.41
CA ASN A 367 174.82 9.08 -5.40
C ASN A 367 173.27 8.91 -5.28
N SER A 368 172.61 8.56 -6.39
CA SER A 368 171.61 7.47 -6.51
C SER A 368 170.22 7.45 -5.80
N LEU A 369 169.18 7.30 -6.66
CA LEU A 369 168.19 6.19 -6.74
C LEU A 369 166.93 6.08 -5.84
N ASN A 370 165.89 5.51 -6.49
CA ASN A 370 164.67 4.77 -6.06
C ASN A 370 163.36 5.57 -5.89
N ALA A 371 162.28 5.28 -6.65
CA ALA A 371 161.37 4.10 -6.63
C ALA A 371 160.58 4.06 -5.30
N THR A 372 159.26 3.96 -5.21
CA THR A 372 158.35 2.93 -5.77
C THR A 372 156.87 3.27 -5.38
N GLN A 373 155.90 2.80 -6.19
CA GLN A 373 154.58 2.21 -5.83
C GLN A 373 153.33 3.04 -5.40
N ASP A 374 152.31 2.93 -6.26
CA ASP A 374 150.83 2.79 -6.05
C ASP A 374 150.45 1.77 -4.94
N PRO A 375 149.18 1.55 -4.48
CA PRO A 375 147.89 1.81 -5.18
C PRO A 375 146.63 2.18 -4.32
N ALA A 376 145.50 2.25 -5.05
CA ALA A 376 144.10 1.93 -4.66
C ALA A 376 143.30 2.99 -3.85
N ASN A 377 142.30 3.73 -4.36
CA ASN A 377 141.08 3.45 -5.15
C ASN A 377 139.82 3.25 -4.26
N GLN A 378 138.69 3.81 -4.73
CA GLN A 378 137.29 3.82 -4.21
C GLN A 378 136.93 4.93 -3.20
N SER A 379 135.79 5.63 -3.27
CA SER A 379 134.67 5.69 -4.24
C SER A 379 133.76 6.88 -3.87
N THR A 380 133.43 7.69 -4.89
CA THR A 380 132.17 8.42 -5.18
C THR A 380 131.44 9.22 -4.08
N ASN A 381 131.47 10.56 -4.12
CA ASN A 381 130.55 11.50 -4.83
C ASN A 381 129.10 11.47 -4.29
N ALA A 382 128.62 12.42 -3.48
CA ALA A 382 128.42 13.87 -3.69
C ALA A 382 127.28 14.22 -4.69
N GLY A 383 126.27 14.95 -4.20
CA GLY A 383 125.45 15.82 -5.06
C GLY A 383 123.93 15.81 -4.86
N LYS A 384 123.47 16.50 -3.81
CA LYS A 384 122.27 17.39 -3.70
C LYS A 384 121.87 18.13 -5.01
N PRO A 385 120.77 18.95 -5.08
CA PRO A 385 119.65 19.22 -4.13
C PRO A 385 118.25 19.46 -4.78
N SER A 386 117.30 19.96 -3.94
CA SER A 386 116.17 20.87 -4.26
C SER A 386 114.84 20.20 -4.69
N ASP A 387 113.63 20.67 -4.36
CA ASP A 387 113.10 21.67 -3.44
C ASP A 387 111.56 21.50 -3.37
N SER A 388 110.93 22.13 -2.36
CA SER A 388 109.52 22.62 -2.34
C SER A 388 108.34 21.63 -2.26
N LYS A 389 107.14 21.95 -1.73
CA LYS A 389 106.58 22.76 -0.62
C LYS A 389 105.04 22.74 -0.82
N LYS A 390 104.25 22.61 0.26
CA LYS A 390 102.89 23.23 0.48
C LYS A 390 101.73 22.79 -0.49
N THR A 391 100.42 22.79 -0.19
CA THR A 391 99.57 23.34 0.86
C THR A 391 98.10 22.86 0.69
N THR A 392 97.42 22.59 1.81
CA THR A 392 96.04 22.98 2.22
C THR A 392 94.74 22.71 1.41
N SER A 393 93.69 22.46 2.23
CA SER A 393 92.27 22.86 2.12
C SER A 393 91.37 22.12 1.12
N GLY A 394 90.15 21.66 1.45
CA GLY A 394 89.34 21.85 2.65
C GLY A 394 88.10 20.93 2.68
N LYS A 395 87.66 20.64 3.91
CA LYS A 395 86.25 20.44 4.31
C LYS A 395 85.50 21.80 4.16
N PRO A 396 84.15 21.92 4.21
CA PRO A 396 83.25 21.13 5.07
C PRO A 396 81.81 20.87 4.54
N ALA A 397 81.03 20.24 5.43
CA ALA A 397 79.61 20.53 5.72
C ALA A 397 78.54 20.08 4.69
N ASP A 398 77.35 19.63 5.07
CA ASP A 398 76.78 19.18 6.34
C ASP A 398 75.38 18.64 6.00
N SER A 399 74.80 17.92 6.94
CA SER A 399 73.37 17.99 7.25
C SER A 399 72.34 17.24 6.39
N ARG A 400 71.68 16.31 7.11
CA ARG A 400 70.22 16.15 7.21
C ARG A 400 69.52 15.42 6.05
N SER A 401 68.46 14.66 6.27
CA SER A 401 67.79 14.17 7.47
C SER A 401 66.77 13.15 6.97
N ARG A 402 66.73 12.02 7.67
CA ARG A 402 65.65 11.03 7.66
C ARG A 402 64.30 11.72 7.87
N THR A 403 63.28 11.40 7.09
CA THR A 403 61.87 11.34 7.54
C THR A 403 61.00 10.67 6.48
N THR A 404 60.43 9.55 6.87
CA THR A 404 59.22 8.97 6.28
C THR A 404 57.99 9.75 6.77
N PRO A 405 56.88 9.69 6.03
CA PRO A 405 55.54 9.64 6.63
C PRO A 405 54.84 8.36 6.16
N SER A 406 54.47 7.42 7.02
CA SER A 406 53.34 7.46 7.97
C SER A 406 52.02 7.90 7.34
N THR A 407 51.20 6.88 7.11
CA THR A 407 49.74 6.83 7.04
C THR A 407 49.01 8.03 7.61
N ASN A 408 48.06 8.59 6.85
CA ASN A 408 46.84 9.06 7.47
C ASN A 408 45.59 8.88 6.61
N ARG A 409 44.55 8.53 7.37
CA ARG A 409 43.19 8.15 7.08
C ARG A 409 42.35 9.41 6.86
N SER A 410 41.51 9.44 5.83
CA SER A 410 40.38 10.36 5.77
C SER A 410 39.14 9.61 5.29
N GLY A 411 38.30 9.21 6.25
CA GLY A 411 36.89 9.09 5.99
C GLY A 411 36.28 10.50 5.98
N SER A 412 35.41 10.77 5.02
CA SER A 412 34.39 11.81 5.19
C SER A 412 33.14 11.41 4.42
N GLN A 413 32.08 11.25 5.19
CA GLN A 413 30.70 11.18 4.76
C GLN A 413 30.28 12.48 4.07
N ARG A 414 29.42 12.36 3.06
CA ARG A 414 28.30 13.25 2.68
C ARG A 414 27.79 12.76 1.32
N ARG A 415 26.50 12.70 1.03
CA ARG A 415 25.27 12.91 1.79
C ARG A 415 24.14 12.26 0.99
#